data_AF-A0A9X9N188-F1
#
_entry.id   AF-A0A9X9N188-F1
#
_cell.length_a   1.000
_cell.length_b   1.000
_cell.length_c   1.000
_cell.angle_alpha   90.00
_cell.angle_beta   90.00
_cell.angle_gamma   90.00
#
_symmetry.space_group_name_H-M   'P 1'
#
loop_
_entity.id
_entity.type
_entity.pdbx_description
1 polymer ?
#
loop_
_entity_poly.entity_id
_entity_poly.type
_entity_poly.pdbx_seq_one_letter_code
_entity_poly.pdbx_strand_id
1 'polypeptide(L)'
;MSIEKAEILKIDDIFKLNLSIPNYQRPYKWTIKNVQQLIDDLLQNFREGKKIYRIGTIVLNKNNDCSEIVDGQQRLITLSLLLHKLGKDVSLLKEKPNHSISKNNITTNYNFLKNYNFTNEFKDYLLNRCEMVCIELNDLDEAFQFFDSQNARGKPLESYDLLKAYHLRDMRDKDEKVIHQCVERWEKSAMSNDINNLDKIINYILFRLRRWHYKENAEIFTSDELDTFKGVHEKVDYPYLHGILATHTIQKLLHENPFLYRSISAFQATQVLINGKYFFDYIEHYTAIYEKLFKEKDGLLDKIHSINGIDLEKGVMAFLNNHKYSYRTGDKFIRNLFECTVLFYFDKFGESHFEEFITKAFLWAYRTRVEYQRITFTTIEKKASAPAGLISYIERSITPEQIMRFIQQTGKVNFSKHVDPKIKEILEIKDENK
;
A
#
# COMPACT_ATOMS: atom_id res chain seq x y z
N MET A 1 -16.76 -7.57 -27.96
CA MET A 1 -16.55 -6.14 -28.27
C MET A 1 -17.86 -5.42 -28.05
N SER A 2 -18.14 -5.13 -26.79
CA SER A 2 -19.18 -4.19 -26.35
C SER A 2 -18.89 -2.85 -27.03
N ILE A 3 -19.91 -2.18 -27.56
CA ILE A 3 -19.74 -0.88 -28.19
C ILE A 3 -19.35 0.13 -27.10
N GLU A 4 -18.07 0.45 -27.01
CA GLU A 4 -17.54 1.56 -26.22
C GLU A 4 -18.16 2.87 -26.74
N LYS A 5 -19.07 3.46 -25.97
CA LYS A 5 -19.59 4.80 -26.27
C LYS A 5 -18.99 5.79 -25.28
N ALA A 6 -17.82 6.32 -25.64
CA ALA A 6 -17.33 7.54 -25.03
C ALA A 6 -18.20 8.71 -25.52
N GLU A 7 -19.05 9.23 -24.65
CA GLU A 7 -19.96 10.35 -24.95
C GLU A 7 -19.56 11.57 -24.12
N ILE A 8 -19.72 12.76 -24.69
CA ILE A 8 -19.52 14.01 -23.93
C ILE A 8 -20.88 14.42 -23.38
N LEU A 9 -21.02 14.41 -22.06
CA LEU A 9 -22.26 14.75 -21.39
C LEU A 9 -22.08 16.04 -20.58
N LYS A 10 -23.11 16.89 -20.61
CA LYS A 10 -23.19 18.05 -19.73
C LYS A 10 -23.41 17.60 -18.30
N ILE A 11 -22.99 18.43 -17.35
CA ILE A 11 -23.24 18.17 -15.93
C ILE A 11 -24.74 17.97 -15.65
N ASP A 12 -25.62 18.71 -16.31
CA ASP A 12 -27.06 18.50 -16.14
C ASP A 12 -27.52 17.10 -16.55
N ASP A 13 -26.96 16.55 -17.64
CA ASP A 13 -27.32 15.23 -18.16
C ASP A 13 -26.70 14.11 -17.34
N ILE A 14 -25.48 14.28 -16.84
CA ILE A 14 -24.82 13.31 -15.95
C ILE A 14 -25.64 13.11 -14.68
N PHE A 15 -26.14 14.17 -14.07
CA PHE A 15 -26.94 14.08 -12.84
C PHE A 15 -28.42 13.74 -13.08
N LYS A 16 -28.84 13.50 -14.35
CA LYS A 16 -30.12 12.82 -14.66
C LYS A 16 -29.97 11.30 -14.68
N LEU A 17 -28.74 10.78 -14.80
CA LEU A 17 -28.50 9.34 -14.71
C LEU A 17 -28.76 8.83 -13.30
N ASN A 18 -29.17 7.56 -13.20
CA ASN A 18 -29.32 6.88 -11.92
C ASN A 18 -27.96 6.38 -11.43
N LEU A 19 -27.12 7.31 -10.99
CA LEU A 19 -25.76 7.03 -10.53
C LEU A 19 -25.77 6.36 -9.16
N SER A 20 -24.90 5.36 -8.98
CA SER A 20 -24.68 4.72 -7.68
C SER A 20 -23.20 4.60 -7.31
N ILE A 21 -22.92 4.65 -5.99
CA ILE A 21 -21.58 4.43 -5.44
C ILE A 21 -21.50 2.97 -4.94
N PRO A 22 -20.85 2.06 -5.69
CA PRO A 22 -20.77 0.66 -5.30
C PRO A 22 -19.86 0.46 -4.08
N ASN A 23 -20.12 -0.59 -3.30
CA ASN A 23 -19.43 -0.85 -2.03
C ASN A 23 -17.93 -1.10 -2.14
N TYR A 24 -17.43 -1.47 -3.32
CA TYR A 24 -15.99 -1.65 -3.58
C TYR A 24 -15.26 -0.33 -3.80
N GLN A 25 -15.97 0.79 -3.89
CA GLN A 25 -15.33 2.09 -4.06
C GLN A 25 -14.68 2.59 -2.77
N ARG A 26 -13.61 3.38 -2.94
CA ARG A 26 -12.96 4.03 -1.80
C ARG A 26 -13.84 5.13 -1.20
N PRO A 27 -13.68 5.46 0.10
CA PRO A 27 -14.36 6.59 0.72
C PRO A 27 -14.13 7.92 -0.02
N TYR A 28 -15.01 8.89 0.21
CA TYR A 28 -14.78 10.26 -0.23
C TYR A 28 -13.65 10.89 0.59
N LYS A 29 -12.48 11.07 -0.04
CA LYS A 29 -11.21 11.52 0.57
C LYS A 29 -10.81 12.94 0.22
N TRP A 30 -11.48 13.58 -0.74
CA TRP A 30 -11.13 14.95 -1.12
C TRP A 30 -11.19 15.88 0.09
N THR A 31 -10.10 16.60 0.29
CA THR A 31 -9.96 17.61 1.35
C THR A 31 -10.46 18.96 0.85
N ILE A 32 -10.56 19.95 1.74
CA ILE A 32 -10.87 21.34 1.39
C ILE A 32 -9.96 21.84 0.26
N LYS A 33 -8.68 21.48 0.26
CA LYS A 33 -7.73 21.90 -0.78
C LYS A 33 -8.13 21.37 -2.17
N ASN A 34 -8.60 20.12 -2.25
CA ASN A 34 -9.06 19.54 -3.52
C ASN A 34 -10.36 20.19 -3.99
N VAL A 35 -11.28 20.43 -3.06
CA VAL A 35 -12.56 21.09 -3.34
C VAL A 35 -12.34 22.53 -3.80
N GLN A 36 -11.47 23.28 -3.12
CA GLN A 36 -11.09 24.64 -3.49
C GLN A 36 -10.48 24.68 -4.88
N GLN A 37 -9.55 23.77 -5.21
CA GLN A 37 -8.95 23.70 -6.54
C GLN A 37 -10.01 23.52 -7.63
N LEU A 38 -10.96 22.59 -7.45
CA LEU A 38 -12.05 22.39 -8.41
C LEU A 38 -12.94 23.64 -8.56
N ILE A 39 -13.28 24.31 -7.44
CA ILE A 39 -14.10 25.52 -7.47
C ILE A 39 -13.37 26.66 -8.17
N ASP A 40 -12.09 26.86 -7.85
CA ASP A 40 -11.27 27.93 -8.43
C ASP A 40 -11.15 27.74 -9.94
N ASP A 41 -10.92 26.50 -10.40
CA ASP A 41 -10.90 26.17 -11.83
C ASP A 41 -12.26 26.48 -12.49
N LEU A 42 -13.38 26.06 -11.89
CA LEU A 42 -14.72 26.32 -12.43
C LEU A 42 -15.03 27.82 -12.52
N LEU A 43 -14.73 28.57 -11.46
CA LEU A 43 -14.97 30.02 -11.39
C LEU A 43 -14.06 30.78 -12.35
N GLN A 44 -12.81 30.35 -12.52
CA GLN A 44 -11.89 30.95 -13.48
C GLN A 44 -12.44 30.80 -14.91
N ASN A 45 -12.82 29.58 -15.31
CA ASN A 45 -13.34 29.34 -16.65
C ASN A 45 -14.67 30.07 -16.91
N PHE A 46 -15.52 30.19 -15.87
CA PHE A 46 -16.74 31.00 -15.92
C PHE A 46 -16.44 32.50 -16.16
N ARG A 47 -15.50 33.08 -15.40
CA ARG A 47 -15.12 34.50 -15.53
C ARG A 47 -14.43 34.82 -16.85
N GLU A 48 -13.64 33.89 -17.37
CA GLU A 48 -12.99 34.00 -18.68
C GLU A 48 -13.99 33.89 -19.86
N GLY A 49 -15.27 33.59 -19.60
CA GLY A 49 -16.30 33.49 -20.62
C GLY A 49 -16.08 32.31 -21.58
N LYS A 50 -15.37 31.26 -21.13
CA LYS A 50 -15.13 30.08 -21.96
C LYS A 50 -16.46 29.41 -22.30
N LYS A 51 -16.67 29.09 -23.58
CA LYS A 51 -17.94 28.55 -24.05
C LYS A 51 -18.25 27.16 -23.51
N ILE A 52 -17.23 26.32 -23.31
CA ILE A 52 -17.34 24.95 -22.81
C ILE A 52 -16.13 24.65 -21.92
N TYR A 53 -16.36 24.03 -20.76
CA TYR A 53 -15.30 23.58 -19.87
C TYR A 53 -15.42 22.09 -19.58
N ARG A 54 -14.35 21.33 -19.87
CA ARG A 54 -14.29 19.89 -19.65
C ARG A 54 -13.66 19.59 -18.29
N ILE A 55 -14.46 19.11 -17.33
CA ILE A 55 -13.99 18.79 -15.96
C ILE A 55 -13.18 17.48 -15.92
N GLY A 56 -13.33 16.64 -16.95
CA GLY A 56 -12.53 15.45 -17.21
C GLY A 56 -13.38 14.24 -17.57
N THR A 57 -12.90 13.03 -17.25
CA THR A 57 -13.56 11.76 -17.61
C THR A 57 -14.22 11.09 -16.40
N ILE A 58 -15.36 10.41 -16.60
CA ILE A 58 -15.96 9.48 -15.67
C ILE A 58 -16.13 8.11 -16.35
N VAL A 59 -16.00 7.05 -15.58
CA VAL A 59 -16.19 5.68 -16.07
C VAL A 59 -17.33 5.07 -15.26
N LEU A 60 -18.35 4.57 -15.97
CA LEU A 60 -19.55 3.99 -15.41
C LEU A 60 -19.67 2.53 -15.86
N ASN A 61 -20.10 1.67 -14.94
CA ASN A 61 -20.54 0.32 -15.25
C ASN A 61 -22.06 0.28 -15.24
N LYS A 62 -22.66 -0.16 -16.34
CA LYS A 62 -24.11 -0.26 -16.48
C LYS A 62 -24.59 -1.56 -15.88
N ASN A 63 -25.30 -1.48 -14.76
CA ASN A 63 -25.85 -2.63 -14.06
C ASN A 63 -27.37 -2.49 -13.94
N ASN A 64 -28.11 -3.21 -14.79
CA ASN A 64 -29.57 -3.14 -14.90
C ASN A 64 -30.09 -1.70 -15.11
N ASP A 65 -30.60 -1.08 -14.03
CA ASP A 65 -31.25 0.24 -14.00
C ASP A 65 -30.40 1.34 -13.35
N CYS A 66 -29.15 1.04 -12.96
CA CYS A 66 -28.23 2.03 -12.39
C CYS A 66 -26.88 2.02 -13.12
N SER A 67 -26.22 3.18 -13.09
CA SER A 67 -24.87 3.35 -13.61
C SER A 67 -23.93 3.48 -12.41
N GLU A 68 -23.24 2.38 -12.10
CA GLU A 68 -22.29 2.29 -10.99
C GLU A 68 -21.02 3.08 -11.32
N ILE A 69 -20.60 3.94 -10.40
CA ILE A 69 -19.40 4.76 -10.60
C ILE A 69 -18.15 3.91 -10.40
N VAL A 70 -17.35 3.76 -11.47
CA VAL A 70 -16.05 3.09 -11.45
C VAL A 70 -14.90 4.11 -11.31
N ASP A 71 -15.01 5.24 -12.01
CA ASP A 71 -14.09 6.38 -11.87
C ASP A 71 -14.83 7.71 -11.83
N GLY A 72 -14.23 8.71 -11.16
CA GLY A 72 -14.77 10.06 -11.08
C GLY A 72 -15.59 10.34 -9.82
N GLN A 73 -15.77 9.36 -8.93
CA GLN A 73 -16.57 9.48 -7.71
C GLN A 73 -16.27 10.75 -6.91
N GLN A 74 -15.00 11.05 -6.66
CA GLN A 74 -14.63 12.19 -5.82
C GLN A 74 -15.13 13.52 -6.41
N ARG A 75 -14.97 13.69 -7.74
CA ARG A 75 -15.49 14.84 -8.48
C ARG A 75 -17.01 14.88 -8.48
N LEU A 76 -17.66 13.75 -8.75
CA LEU A 76 -19.12 13.66 -8.79
C LEU A 76 -19.75 14.00 -7.43
N ILE A 77 -19.19 13.52 -6.31
CA ILE A 77 -19.64 13.87 -4.97
C ILE A 77 -19.47 15.38 -4.71
N THR A 78 -18.30 15.96 -5.00
CA THR A 78 -18.07 17.39 -4.80
C THR A 78 -19.01 18.26 -5.66
N LEU A 79 -19.20 17.89 -6.93
CA LEU A 79 -20.15 18.55 -7.83
C LEU A 79 -21.59 18.42 -7.32
N SER A 80 -21.96 17.27 -6.75
CA SER A 80 -23.27 17.07 -6.13
C SER A 80 -23.48 18.03 -4.95
N LEU A 81 -22.48 18.16 -4.06
CA LEU A 81 -22.53 19.10 -2.94
C LEU A 81 -22.66 20.56 -3.41
N LEU A 82 -21.95 20.93 -4.48
CA LEU A 82 -22.04 22.24 -5.10
C LEU A 82 -23.43 22.49 -5.70
N LEU A 83 -23.97 21.53 -6.46
CA LEU A 83 -25.31 21.62 -7.05
C LEU A 83 -26.40 21.71 -5.97
N HIS A 84 -26.26 20.98 -4.87
CA HIS A 84 -27.14 21.09 -3.72
C HIS A 84 -27.08 22.50 -3.09
N LYS A 85 -25.88 23.08 -2.92
CA LYS A 85 -25.72 24.47 -2.47
C LYS A 85 -26.38 25.48 -3.42
N LEU A 86 -26.41 25.17 -4.72
CA LEU A 86 -27.09 25.95 -5.77
C LEU A 86 -28.60 25.65 -5.89
N GLY A 87 -29.16 24.85 -4.99
CA GLY A 87 -30.59 24.54 -4.93
C GLY A 87 -31.09 23.56 -6.00
N LYS A 88 -30.22 22.69 -6.53
CA LYS A 88 -30.63 21.53 -7.36
C LYS A 88 -30.65 20.28 -6.48
N ASP A 89 -31.74 19.52 -6.53
CA ASP A 89 -31.79 18.20 -5.90
C ASP A 89 -30.93 17.22 -6.72
N VAL A 90 -30.11 16.41 -6.04
CA VAL A 90 -29.18 15.47 -6.67
C VAL A 90 -29.36 14.11 -6.00
N SER A 91 -29.78 13.11 -6.78
CA SER A 91 -30.04 11.75 -6.32
C SER A 91 -28.85 11.11 -5.62
N LEU A 92 -27.63 11.34 -6.13
CA LEU A 92 -26.39 10.79 -5.58
C LEU A 92 -26.15 11.15 -4.10
N LEU A 93 -26.64 12.30 -3.62
CA LEU A 93 -26.52 12.69 -2.20
C LEU A 93 -27.50 11.97 -1.28
N LYS A 94 -28.52 11.29 -1.84
CA LYS A 94 -29.48 10.49 -1.06
C LYS A 94 -28.91 9.12 -0.69
N GLU A 95 -27.84 8.70 -1.37
CA GLU A 95 -27.10 7.50 -0.98
C GLU A 95 -26.47 7.68 0.40
N LYS A 96 -26.58 6.66 1.25
CA LYS A 96 -25.97 6.72 2.57
C LYS A 96 -24.45 6.54 2.42
N PRO A 97 -23.63 7.46 2.93
CA PRO A 97 -22.20 7.26 2.91
C PRO A 97 -21.85 6.06 3.80
N ASN A 98 -21.28 5.03 3.21
CA ASN A 98 -20.97 3.79 3.91
C ASN A 98 -19.79 3.92 4.88
N HIS A 99 -19.03 5.02 4.87
CA HIS A 99 -17.82 5.17 5.68
C HIS A 99 -17.79 6.45 6.51
N SER A 100 -17.22 6.35 7.72
CA SER A 100 -17.00 7.47 8.65
C SER A 100 -16.17 8.61 8.02
N ILE A 101 -15.13 8.26 7.26
CA ILE A 101 -14.29 9.20 6.49
C ILE A 101 -15.13 10.00 5.50
N SER A 102 -15.97 9.32 4.70
CA SER A 102 -16.86 9.98 3.74
C SER A 102 -17.80 10.94 4.44
N LYS A 103 -18.43 10.53 5.55
CA LYS A 103 -19.36 11.35 6.31
C LYS A 103 -18.70 12.62 6.85
N ASN A 104 -17.50 12.50 7.41
CA ASN A 104 -16.72 13.62 7.92
C ASN A 104 -16.33 14.58 6.78
N ASN A 105 -15.76 14.06 5.69
CA ASN A 105 -15.30 14.87 4.56
C ASN A 105 -16.46 15.54 3.80
N ILE A 106 -17.61 14.87 3.64
CA ILE A 106 -18.81 15.48 3.07
C ILE A 106 -19.25 16.67 3.92
N THR A 107 -19.32 16.49 5.24
CA THR A 107 -19.75 17.55 6.17
C THR A 107 -18.79 18.74 6.14
N THR A 108 -17.49 18.47 6.27
CA THR A 108 -16.43 19.49 6.25
C THR A 108 -16.43 20.27 4.94
N ASN A 109 -16.47 19.58 3.80
CA ASN A 109 -16.42 20.22 2.49
C ASN A 109 -17.72 20.97 2.16
N TYR A 110 -18.88 20.47 2.58
CA TYR A 110 -20.13 21.21 2.40
C TYR A 110 -20.16 22.49 3.23
N ASN A 111 -19.64 22.45 4.47
CA ASN A 111 -19.49 23.67 5.27
C ASN A 111 -18.51 24.66 4.65
N PHE A 112 -17.42 24.19 4.06
CA PHE A 112 -16.51 25.04 3.30
C PHE A 112 -17.20 25.70 2.10
N LEU A 113 -17.99 24.95 1.33
CA LEU A 113 -18.78 25.46 0.19
C LEU A 113 -19.78 26.55 0.59
N LYS A 114 -20.30 26.53 1.83
CA LYS A 114 -21.23 27.57 2.31
C LYS A 114 -20.59 28.96 2.38
N ASN A 115 -19.27 29.04 2.46
CA ASN A 115 -18.55 30.31 2.50
C ASN A 115 -18.48 30.99 1.13
N TYR A 116 -18.88 30.31 0.06
CA TYR A 116 -18.91 30.85 -1.29
C TYR A 116 -20.31 31.38 -1.66
N ASN A 117 -20.32 32.56 -2.27
CA ASN A 117 -21.51 33.16 -2.87
C ASN A 117 -21.49 32.94 -4.38
N PHE A 118 -22.22 31.93 -4.83
CA PHE A 118 -22.39 31.63 -6.24
C PHE A 118 -23.63 32.35 -6.81
N THR A 119 -23.55 32.77 -8.08
CA THR A 119 -24.66 33.41 -8.77
C THR A 119 -25.51 32.40 -9.55
N ASN A 120 -26.71 32.80 -9.99
CA ASN A 120 -27.54 31.95 -10.84
C ASN A 120 -26.93 31.74 -12.23
N GLU A 121 -26.19 32.72 -12.75
CA GLU A 121 -25.44 32.60 -14.00
C GLU A 121 -24.35 31.54 -13.88
N PHE A 122 -23.68 31.44 -12.72
CA PHE A 122 -22.72 30.37 -12.49
C PHE A 122 -23.39 29.00 -12.43
N LYS A 123 -24.60 28.90 -11.84
CA LYS A 123 -25.39 27.65 -11.85
C LYS A 123 -25.73 27.23 -13.28
N ASP A 124 -26.21 28.16 -14.10
CA ASP A 124 -26.53 27.90 -15.51
C ASP A 124 -25.28 27.47 -16.29
N TYR A 125 -24.17 28.17 -16.09
CA TYR A 125 -22.88 27.80 -16.66
C TYR A 125 -22.46 26.38 -16.26
N LEU A 126 -22.51 26.05 -14.97
CA LEU A 126 -22.13 24.73 -14.48
C LEU A 126 -22.99 23.61 -15.10
N LEU A 127 -24.30 23.82 -15.24
CA LEU A 127 -25.21 22.81 -15.77
C LEU A 127 -25.11 22.66 -17.30
N ASN A 128 -24.98 23.78 -18.02
CA ASN A 128 -25.16 23.82 -19.46
C ASN A 128 -23.87 23.98 -20.27
N ARG A 129 -22.76 24.39 -19.63
CA ARG A 129 -21.47 24.69 -20.28
C ARG A 129 -20.31 23.87 -19.71
N CYS A 130 -20.47 23.24 -18.55
CA CYS A 130 -19.50 22.26 -18.07
C CYS A 130 -19.89 20.85 -18.49
N GLU A 131 -18.89 20.07 -18.90
CA GLU A 131 -19.06 18.74 -19.48
C GLU A 131 -18.02 17.75 -18.95
N MET A 132 -18.35 16.46 -18.98
CA MET A 132 -17.41 15.36 -18.74
C MET A 132 -17.48 14.34 -19.88
N VAL A 133 -16.35 13.67 -20.13
CA VAL A 133 -16.34 12.48 -21.00
C VAL A 133 -16.90 11.33 -20.17
N CYS A 134 -18.06 10.81 -20.54
CA CYS A 134 -18.69 9.66 -19.93
C CYS A 134 -18.37 8.41 -20.75
N ILE A 135 -17.82 7.40 -20.10
CA ILE A 135 -17.54 6.11 -20.70
C ILE A 135 -18.39 5.10 -19.95
N GLU A 136 -19.48 4.68 -20.58
CA GLU A 136 -20.39 3.67 -20.04
C GLU A 136 -20.06 2.32 -20.65
N LEU A 137 -19.77 1.34 -19.79
CA LEU A 137 -19.40 -0.02 -20.16
C LEU A 137 -20.40 -0.99 -19.53
N ASN A 138 -20.69 -2.10 -20.20
CA ASN A 138 -21.58 -3.14 -19.70
C ASN A 138 -20.84 -4.25 -18.95
N ASP A 139 -19.51 -4.27 -19.09
CA ASP A 139 -18.64 -5.21 -18.40
C ASP A 139 -17.78 -4.45 -17.38
N LEU A 140 -17.88 -4.90 -16.14
CA LEU A 140 -17.23 -4.25 -15.02
C LEU A 140 -15.70 -4.46 -15.07
N ASP A 141 -15.22 -5.59 -15.60
CA ASP A 141 -13.79 -5.85 -15.72
C ASP A 141 -13.17 -4.97 -16.83
N GLU A 142 -13.87 -4.75 -17.95
CA GLU A 142 -13.53 -3.75 -18.97
C GLU A 142 -13.48 -2.32 -18.35
N ALA A 143 -14.48 -1.96 -17.54
CA ALA A 143 -14.52 -0.66 -16.86
C ALA A 143 -13.34 -0.43 -15.92
N PHE A 144 -12.94 -1.50 -15.25
CA PHE A 144 -11.79 -1.50 -14.37
C PHE A 144 -10.45 -1.43 -15.10
N GLN A 145 -10.30 -2.14 -16.22
CA GLN A 145 -9.13 -1.99 -17.09
C GLN A 145 -9.02 -0.55 -17.61
N PHE A 146 -10.16 0.05 -17.96
CA PHE A 146 -10.19 1.45 -18.37
C PHE A 146 -9.72 2.39 -17.25
N PHE A 147 -10.23 2.20 -16.03
CA PHE A 147 -9.80 2.93 -14.84
C PHE A 147 -8.29 2.80 -14.59
N ASP A 148 -7.75 1.57 -14.62
CA ASP A 148 -6.33 1.32 -14.38
C ASP A 148 -5.48 2.04 -15.45
N SER A 149 -5.91 2.01 -16.73
CA SER A 149 -5.21 2.68 -17.84
C SER A 149 -5.24 4.22 -17.79
N GLN A 150 -6.31 4.81 -17.26
CA GLN A 150 -6.45 6.27 -17.11
C GLN A 150 -5.60 6.80 -15.95
N ASN A 151 -5.57 6.08 -14.83
CA ASN A 151 -4.78 6.47 -13.66
C ASN A 151 -3.26 6.39 -13.93
N ALA A 152 -2.82 5.57 -14.89
CA ALA A 152 -1.43 5.54 -15.34
C ALA A 152 -0.96 6.84 -16.03
N ARG A 153 -1.86 7.66 -16.60
CA ARG A 153 -1.51 8.88 -17.34
C ARG A 153 -1.62 10.18 -16.51
N GLY A 154 -2.36 10.15 -15.40
CA GLY A 154 -2.64 11.31 -14.55
C GLY A 154 -1.69 11.45 -13.36
N LYS A 155 -2.09 12.19 -12.30
CA LYS A 155 -1.43 12.07 -10.99
C LYS A 155 -1.69 10.65 -10.48
N PRO A 156 -0.67 9.79 -10.37
CA PRO A 156 -0.89 8.39 -10.03
C PRO A 156 -1.51 8.29 -8.63
N LEU A 157 -2.46 7.38 -8.50
CA LEU A 157 -2.88 6.91 -7.19
C LEU A 157 -1.70 6.20 -6.53
N GLU A 158 -1.66 6.23 -5.22
CA GLU A 158 -0.72 5.41 -4.45
C GLU A 158 -0.93 3.93 -4.81
N SER A 159 0.15 3.17 -4.96
CA SER A 159 0.07 1.78 -5.44
C SER A 159 -0.84 0.91 -4.56
N TYR A 160 -0.89 1.18 -3.25
CA TYR A 160 -1.81 0.51 -2.32
C TYR A 160 -3.29 0.88 -2.52
N ASP A 161 -3.61 2.05 -3.07
CA ASP A 161 -5.00 2.40 -3.44
C ASP A 161 -5.45 1.61 -4.68
N LEU A 162 -4.54 1.37 -5.65
CA LEU A 162 -4.79 0.52 -6.81
C LEU A 162 -4.99 -0.94 -6.42
N LEU A 163 -4.13 -1.47 -5.53
CA LEU A 163 -4.27 -2.83 -5.01
C LEU A 163 -5.58 -3.01 -4.26
N LYS A 164 -5.95 -2.07 -3.38
CA LYS A 164 -7.24 -2.10 -2.70
C LYS A 164 -8.39 -2.21 -3.70
N ALA A 165 -8.39 -1.34 -4.72
CA ALA A 165 -9.44 -1.36 -5.74
C ALA A 165 -9.49 -2.73 -6.41
N TYR A 166 -8.36 -3.27 -6.87
CA TYR A 166 -8.26 -4.58 -7.52
C TYR A 166 -8.83 -5.71 -6.66
N HIS A 167 -8.41 -5.81 -5.39
CA HIS A 167 -8.85 -6.91 -4.54
C HIS A 167 -10.32 -6.78 -4.10
N LEU A 168 -10.86 -5.56 -3.95
CA LEU A 168 -12.30 -5.39 -3.66
C LEU A 168 -13.21 -5.89 -4.79
N ARG A 169 -12.73 -5.92 -6.05
CA ARG A 169 -13.46 -6.50 -7.20
C ARG A 169 -13.74 -8.00 -6.98
N ASP A 170 -12.82 -8.69 -6.34
CA ASP A 170 -12.91 -10.11 -6.02
C ASP A 170 -13.64 -10.39 -4.70
N MET A 171 -14.26 -9.38 -4.10
CA MET A 171 -15.09 -9.50 -2.89
C MET A 171 -16.57 -9.18 -3.12
N ARG A 172 -17.01 -9.04 -4.38
CA ARG A 172 -18.39 -8.67 -4.74
C ARG A 172 -19.46 -9.62 -4.18
N ASP A 173 -19.12 -10.89 -4.02
CA ASP A 173 -20.02 -11.92 -3.49
C ASP A 173 -19.98 -12.05 -1.97
N LYS A 174 -19.17 -11.23 -1.28
CA LYS A 174 -19.06 -11.22 0.18
C LYS A 174 -20.09 -10.27 0.79
N ASP A 175 -20.40 -10.50 2.07
CA ASP A 175 -21.29 -9.65 2.87
C ASP A 175 -20.75 -8.20 2.92
N GLU A 176 -21.63 -7.22 2.73
CA GLU A 176 -21.28 -5.80 2.76
C GLU A 176 -20.56 -5.38 4.05
N LYS A 177 -20.89 -5.99 5.19
CA LYS A 177 -20.21 -5.74 6.47
C LYS A 177 -18.74 -6.15 6.42
N VAL A 178 -18.43 -7.26 5.74
CA VAL A 178 -17.04 -7.74 5.60
C VAL A 178 -16.25 -6.78 4.71
N ILE A 179 -16.83 -6.37 3.58
CA ILE A 179 -16.24 -5.38 2.68
C ILE A 179 -15.96 -4.08 3.43
N HIS A 180 -16.96 -3.57 4.17
CA HIS A 180 -16.84 -2.36 4.95
C HIS A 180 -15.70 -2.45 5.99
N GLN A 181 -15.61 -3.55 6.74
CA GLN A 181 -14.56 -3.76 7.72
C GLN A 181 -13.16 -3.78 7.08
N CYS A 182 -12.99 -4.46 5.94
CA CYS A 182 -11.72 -4.48 5.22
C CYS A 182 -11.32 -3.06 4.76
N VAL A 183 -12.24 -2.32 4.16
CA VAL A 183 -11.99 -0.94 3.71
C VAL A 183 -11.65 -0.03 4.89
N GLU A 184 -12.41 -0.07 5.98
CA GLU A 184 -12.17 0.78 7.14
C GLU A 184 -10.79 0.53 7.78
N ARG A 185 -10.39 -0.74 7.94
CA ARG A 185 -9.06 -1.09 8.46
C ARG A 185 -7.95 -0.64 7.52
N TRP A 186 -8.11 -0.89 6.22
CA TRP A 186 -7.15 -0.49 5.21
C TRP A 186 -6.94 1.02 5.22
N GLU A 187 -8.02 1.79 5.26
CA GLU A 187 -7.97 3.25 5.25
C GLU A 187 -7.34 3.82 6.52
N LYS A 188 -7.65 3.22 7.67
CA LYS A 188 -6.99 3.57 8.93
C LYS A 188 -5.48 3.37 8.85
N SER A 189 -5.02 2.25 8.29
CA SER A 189 -3.59 1.96 8.11
C SER A 189 -2.94 2.88 7.06
N ALA A 190 -3.65 3.20 5.98
CA ALA A 190 -3.17 4.10 4.93
C ALA A 190 -2.95 5.54 5.42
N MET A 191 -3.77 5.99 6.38
CA MET A 191 -3.70 7.33 6.97
C MET A 191 -2.82 7.41 8.22
N SER A 192 -2.29 6.28 8.69
CA SER A 192 -1.48 6.24 9.91
C SER A 192 -0.06 6.77 9.68
N ASN A 193 0.46 7.51 10.66
CA ASN A 193 1.87 7.88 10.74
C ASN A 193 2.71 6.85 11.53
N ASP A 194 2.11 5.71 11.88
CA ASP A 194 2.80 4.62 12.57
C ASP A 194 3.88 3.98 11.69
N ILE A 195 4.81 3.29 12.33
CA ILE A 195 5.94 2.64 11.65
C ILE A 195 5.52 1.53 10.68
N ASN A 196 4.30 1.02 10.81
CA ASN A 196 3.73 -0.10 10.06
C ASN A 196 2.61 0.36 9.12
N ASN A 197 2.63 1.62 8.67
CA ASN A 197 1.68 2.10 7.67
C ASN A 197 1.79 1.32 6.34
N LEU A 198 0.75 1.42 5.50
CA LEU A 198 0.68 0.66 4.25
C LEU A 198 1.83 0.94 3.29
N ASP A 199 2.28 2.19 3.19
CA ASP A 199 3.44 2.55 2.35
C ASP A 199 4.67 1.75 2.80
N LYS A 200 4.96 1.70 4.11
CA LYS A 200 6.08 0.93 4.64
C LYS A 200 5.95 -0.56 4.35
N ILE A 201 4.80 -1.15 4.68
CA ILE A 201 4.60 -2.61 4.60
C ILE A 201 4.57 -3.09 3.15
N ILE A 202 3.82 -2.42 2.28
CA ILE A 202 3.67 -2.84 0.89
C ILE A 202 4.93 -2.49 0.09
N ASN A 203 5.36 -1.22 0.08
CA ASN A 203 6.36 -0.74 -0.87
C ASN A 203 7.79 -1.11 -0.46
N TYR A 204 8.09 -1.11 0.85
CA TYR A 204 9.46 -1.26 1.34
C TYR A 204 9.77 -2.57 2.04
N ILE A 205 8.77 -3.42 2.27
CA ILE A 205 8.97 -4.74 2.90
C ILE A 205 8.50 -5.83 1.94
N LEU A 206 7.19 -5.94 1.71
CA LEU A 206 6.62 -7.05 0.96
C LEU A 206 6.98 -7.00 -0.51
N PHE A 207 6.92 -5.83 -1.15
CA PHE A 207 7.31 -5.67 -2.56
C PHE A 207 8.76 -6.10 -2.77
N ARG A 208 9.66 -5.66 -1.89
CA ARG A 208 11.09 -6.00 -1.97
C ARG A 208 11.35 -7.48 -1.78
N LEU A 209 10.76 -8.10 -0.76
CA LEU A 209 10.89 -9.54 -0.53
C LEU A 209 10.36 -10.36 -1.71
N ARG A 210 9.20 -10.00 -2.27
CA ARG A 210 8.58 -10.72 -3.38
C ARG A 210 9.35 -10.56 -4.68
N ARG A 211 9.85 -9.37 -5.00
CA ARG A 211 10.68 -9.13 -6.19
C ARG A 211 12.05 -9.78 -6.07
N TRP A 212 12.69 -9.71 -4.90
CA TRP A 212 13.99 -10.34 -4.67
C TRP A 212 13.93 -11.87 -4.72
N HIS A 213 12.81 -12.48 -4.30
CA HIS A 213 12.56 -13.91 -4.47
C HIS A 213 12.69 -14.35 -5.94
N TYR A 214 12.20 -13.53 -6.88
CA TYR A 214 12.32 -13.76 -8.32
C TYR A 214 13.55 -13.09 -8.97
N LYS A 215 14.43 -12.47 -8.17
CA LYS A 215 15.63 -11.71 -8.64
C LYS A 215 15.28 -10.54 -9.56
N GLU A 216 14.16 -9.89 -9.31
CA GLU A 216 13.68 -8.76 -10.08
C GLU A 216 14.00 -7.42 -9.40
N ASN A 217 13.88 -6.32 -10.16
CA ASN A 217 14.13 -4.99 -9.61
C ASN A 217 13.06 -4.59 -8.58
N ALA A 218 13.49 -4.03 -7.44
CA ALA A 218 12.61 -3.71 -6.32
C ALA A 218 12.81 -2.30 -5.74
N GLU A 219 13.32 -1.36 -6.54
CA GLU A 219 13.67 -0.02 -6.05
C GLU A 219 12.42 0.79 -5.69
N ILE A 220 11.49 0.85 -6.64
CA ILE A 220 10.27 1.65 -6.58
C ILE A 220 9.12 0.74 -6.98
N PHE A 221 8.02 0.81 -6.21
CA PHE A 221 6.79 0.13 -6.56
C PHE A 221 5.84 1.09 -7.26
N THR A 222 5.54 0.83 -8.53
CA THR A 222 4.64 1.65 -9.35
C THR A 222 3.44 0.84 -9.83
N SER A 223 2.58 1.47 -10.65
CA SER A 223 1.47 0.78 -11.31
C SER A 223 1.91 -0.37 -12.20
N ASP A 224 3.14 -0.33 -12.72
CA ASP A 224 3.64 -1.30 -13.69
C ASP A 224 3.97 -2.64 -13.01
N GLU A 225 4.23 -2.64 -11.70
CA GLU A 225 4.56 -3.85 -10.95
C GLU A 225 3.40 -4.39 -10.10
N LEU A 226 2.15 -3.91 -10.30
CA LEU A 226 0.98 -4.34 -9.52
C LEU A 226 0.79 -5.86 -9.50
N ASP A 227 1.19 -6.54 -10.58
CA ASP A 227 1.11 -7.99 -10.73
C ASP A 227 1.90 -8.75 -9.64
N THR A 228 2.87 -8.09 -8.97
CA THR A 228 3.56 -8.64 -7.79
C THR A 228 2.59 -9.04 -6.67
N PHE A 229 1.46 -8.32 -6.57
CA PHE A 229 0.44 -8.50 -5.54
C PHE A 229 -0.90 -9.01 -6.09
N LYS A 230 -1.07 -9.10 -7.41
CA LYS A 230 -2.25 -9.75 -7.98
C LYS A 230 -2.11 -11.27 -7.81
N GLY A 231 -3.11 -11.84 -7.19
CA GLY A 231 -3.22 -13.25 -6.92
C GLY A 231 -4.20 -13.94 -7.86
N VAL A 232 -4.64 -15.10 -7.40
CA VAL A 232 -5.68 -15.89 -8.04
C VAL A 232 -7.00 -15.73 -7.30
N HIS A 233 -8.11 -15.88 -8.03
CA HIS A 233 -9.45 -15.81 -7.45
C HIS A 233 -9.69 -16.99 -6.49
N GLU A 234 -10.34 -16.77 -5.34
CA GLU A 234 -10.52 -17.78 -4.27
C GLU A 234 -11.15 -19.11 -4.75
N LYS A 235 -12.02 -19.04 -5.76
CA LYS A 235 -12.78 -20.19 -6.28
C LYS A 235 -12.05 -21.04 -7.32
N VAL A 236 -10.82 -20.69 -7.71
CA VAL A 236 -10.07 -21.51 -8.68
C VAL A 236 -9.57 -22.79 -8.01
N ASP A 237 -9.66 -23.91 -8.73
CA ASP A 237 -9.21 -25.21 -8.23
C ASP A 237 -7.83 -25.58 -8.78
N TYR A 238 -6.79 -24.89 -8.28
CA TYR A 238 -5.41 -25.24 -8.59
C TYR A 238 -4.80 -26.05 -7.43
N PRO A 239 -4.21 -27.23 -7.68
CA PRO A 239 -3.67 -28.09 -6.62
C PRO A 239 -2.64 -27.41 -5.69
N TYR A 240 -1.82 -26.50 -6.22
CA TYR A 240 -0.80 -25.82 -5.42
C TYR A 240 -1.39 -24.83 -4.39
N LEU A 241 -2.67 -24.45 -4.53
CA LEU A 241 -3.36 -23.56 -3.59
C LEU A 241 -3.99 -24.30 -2.42
N HIS A 242 -4.21 -25.60 -2.53
CA HIS A 242 -4.96 -26.38 -1.53
C HIS A 242 -4.37 -26.24 -0.13
N GLY A 243 -3.04 -26.25 0.00
CA GLY A 243 -2.36 -26.06 1.28
C GLY A 243 -2.56 -24.66 1.88
N ILE A 244 -2.51 -23.62 1.04
CA ILE A 244 -2.77 -22.24 1.46
C ILE A 244 -4.23 -22.12 1.93
N LEU A 245 -5.20 -22.56 1.12
CA LEU A 245 -6.63 -22.50 1.46
C LEU A 245 -6.99 -23.31 2.71
N ALA A 246 -6.39 -24.49 2.88
CA ALA A 246 -6.57 -25.32 4.06
C ALA A 246 -6.07 -24.60 5.33
N THR A 247 -4.90 -23.95 5.26
CA THR A 247 -4.32 -23.20 6.39
C THR A 247 -5.24 -22.08 6.85
N HIS A 248 -5.83 -21.33 5.93
CA HIS A 248 -6.79 -20.28 6.25
C HIS A 248 -8.08 -20.82 6.84
N THR A 249 -8.57 -21.95 6.32
CA THR A 249 -9.74 -22.63 6.88
C THR A 249 -9.48 -23.05 8.33
N ILE A 250 -8.31 -23.61 8.62
CA ILE A 250 -7.92 -23.98 9.99
C ILE A 250 -7.82 -22.74 10.88
N GLN A 251 -7.27 -21.62 10.40
CA GLN A 251 -7.24 -20.38 11.18
C GLN A 251 -8.63 -19.87 11.55
N LYS A 252 -9.58 -19.90 10.61
CA LYS A 252 -10.97 -19.52 10.90
C LYS A 252 -11.56 -20.41 11.99
N LEU A 253 -11.32 -21.73 11.92
CA LEU A 253 -11.74 -22.68 12.94
C LEU A 253 -11.04 -22.43 14.30
N LEU A 254 -9.77 -22.02 14.30
CA LEU A 254 -9.03 -21.67 15.51
C LEU A 254 -9.62 -20.42 16.18
N HIS A 255 -10.07 -19.43 15.43
CA HIS A 255 -10.77 -18.26 15.99
C HIS A 255 -12.09 -18.65 16.67
N GLU A 256 -12.80 -19.63 16.11
CA GLU A 256 -14.03 -20.16 16.70
C GLU A 256 -13.74 -21.07 17.90
N ASN A 257 -12.61 -21.79 17.90
CA ASN A 257 -12.22 -22.75 18.95
C ASN A 257 -10.70 -22.72 19.22
N PRO A 258 -10.21 -21.80 20.08
CA PRO A 258 -8.77 -21.57 20.28
C PRO A 258 -7.96 -22.75 20.85
N PHE A 259 -8.63 -23.77 21.42
CA PHE A 259 -7.99 -24.91 22.07
C PHE A 259 -7.70 -26.08 21.11
N LEU A 260 -8.23 -26.06 19.88
CA LEU A 260 -8.14 -27.21 18.97
C LEU A 260 -6.79 -27.36 18.26
N TYR A 261 -6.10 -26.24 18.00
CA TYR A 261 -4.84 -26.25 17.26
C TYR A 261 -3.81 -25.33 17.91
N ARG A 262 -2.52 -25.66 17.74
CA ARG A 262 -1.43 -24.73 18.04
C ARG A 262 -1.54 -23.52 17.09
N SER A 263 -1.12 -22.33 17.54
CA SER A 263 -1.06 -21.13 16.70
C SER A 263 -0.36 -21.42 15.36
N ILE A 264 -1.04 -21.13 14.25
CA ILE A 264 -0.58 -21.37 12.88
C ILE A 264 -0.38 -20.00 12.22
N SER A 265 0.80 -19.77 11.62
CA SER A 265 0.96 -18.62 10.72
C SER A 265 0.16 -18.88 9.44
N ALA A 266 -0.76 -17.98 9.08
CA ALA A 266 -1.57 -18.15 7.87
C ALA A 266 -0.78 -17.90 6.58
N PHE A 267 0.29 -17.12 6.68
CA PHE A 267 0.92 -16.54 5.52
C PHE A 267 2.42 -16.78 5.50
N GLN A 268 2.97 -16.74 4.30
CA GLN A 268 4.40 -16.66 4.01
C GLN A 268 4.60 -15.51 3.01
N ALA A 269 5.64 -14.70 3.17
CA ALA A 269 5.76 -13.40 2.49
C ALA A 269 5.88 -13.53 0.96
N THR A 270 6.40 -14.66 0.50
CA THR A 270 6.62 -14.94 -0.92
C THR A 270 5.60 -15.90 -1.52
N GLN A 271 4.57 -16.32 -0.77
CA GLN A 271 3.57 -17.25 -1.28
C GLN A 271 2.73 -16.65 -2.41
N VAL A 272 2.03 -17.54 -3.14
CA VAL A 272 1.00 -17.12 -4.09
C VAL A 272 -0.17 -16.49 -3.33
N LEU A 273 -0.60 -15.32 -3.80
CA LEU A 273 -1.68 -14.59 -3.15
C LEU A 273 -3.04 -15.08 -3.65
N ILE A 274 -4.02 -15.02 -2.77
CA ILE A 274 -5.44 -15.18 -3.10
C ILE A 274 -6.06 -13.80 -3.04
N ASN A 275 -6.84 -13.46 -4.07
CA ASN A 275 -7.46 -12.14 -4.17
C ASN A 275 -8.57 -11.94 -3.12
N GLY A 276 -9.09 -10.71 -3.09
CA GLY A 276 -10.15 -10.34 -2.16
C GLY A 276 -9.69 -10.36 -0.71
N LYS A 277 -10.51 -10.92 0.18
CA LYS A 277 -10.33 -10.83 1.63
C LYS A 277 -8.95 -11.33 2.09
N TYR A 278 -8.46 -12.41 1.48
CA TYR A 278 -7.17 -13.02 1.83
C TYR A 278 -5.99 -12.07 1.65
N PHE A 279 -6.03 -11.22 0.62
CA PHE A 279 -5.02 -10.19 0.43
C PHE A 279 -5.06 -9.13 1.54
N PHE A 280 -6.25 -8.69 1.95
CA PHE A 280 -6.39 -7.75 3.07
C PHE A 280 -5.85 -8.36 4.38
N ASP A 281 -6.20 -9.61 4.65
CA ASP A 281 -5.72 -10.34 5.83
C ASP A 281 -4.19 -10.56 5.78
N TYR A 282 -3.64 -10.83 4.59
CA TYR A 282 -2.20 -10.96 4.36
C TYR A 282 -1.45 -9.66 4.71
N ILE A 283 -1.94 -8.51 4.25
CA ILE A 283 -1.34 -7.21 4.60
C ILE A 283 -1.47 -6.93 6.10
N GLU A 284 -2.65 -7.17 6.71
CA GLU A 284 -2.86 -6.99 8.16
C GLU A 284 -1.90 -7.87 8.98
N HIS A 285 -1.66 -9.10 8.55
CA HIS A 285 -0.71 -10.01 9.17
C HIS A 285 0.72 -9.43 9.20
N TYR A 286 1.23 -8.94 8.07
CA TYR A 286 2.58 -8.36 8.03
C TYR A 286 2.69 -6.99 8.68
N THR A 287 1.61 -6.21 8.72
CA THR A 287 1.53 -4.99 9.54
C THR A 287 1.72 -5.31 11.03
N ALA A 288 1.09 -6.40 11.52
CA ALA A 288 1.22 -6.85 12.90
C ALA A 288 2.61 -7.44 13.21
N ILE A 289 3.17 -8.26 12.30
CA ILE A 289 4.54 -8.78 12.44
C ILE A 289 5.55 -7.64 12.48
N TYR A 290 5.43 -6.67 11.57
CA TYR A 290 6.35 -5.54 11.50
C TYR A 290 6.32 -4.72 12.80
N GLU A 291 5.14 -4.44 13.35
CA GLU A 291 5.02 -3.77 14.65
C GLU A 291 5.66 -4.59 15.78
N LYS A 292 5.35 -5.89 15.85
CA LYS A 292 5.91 -6.81 16.86
C LYS A 292 7.44 -6.82 16.83
N LEU A 293 8.04 -6.75 15.65
CA LEU A 293 9.48 -6.80 15.48
C LEU A 293 10.15 -5.44 15.75
N PHE A 294 9.64 -4.38 15.14
CA PHE A 294 10.39 -3.14 14.92
C PHE A 294 9.88 -1.93 15.71
N LYS A 295 8.81 -2.06 16.51
CA LYS A 295 8.33 -0.97 17.37
C LYS A 295 9.40 -0.59 18.39
N GLU A 296 9.75 0.69 18.45
CA GLU A 296 10.70 1.18 19.44
C GLU A 296 10.12 0.96 20.85
N LYS A 297 10.98 0.63 21.83
CA LYS A 297 10.69 0.27 23.22
C LYS A 297 9.97 -1.06 23.44
N ASP A 298 8.99 -1.39 22.61
CA ASP A 298 8.11 -2.56 22.83
C ASP A 298 8.47 -3.78 21.96
N GLY A 299 9.04 -3.52 20.78
CA GLY A 299 9.31 -4.53 19.75
C GLY A 299 10.43 -5.48 20.15
N LEU A 300 10.44 -6.68 19.55
CA LEU A 300 11.41 -7.72 19.87
C LEU A 300 12.86 -7.27 19.66
N LEU A 301 13.15 -6.47 18.63
CA LEU A 301 14.51 -6.00 18.38
C LEU A 301 14.97 -5.00 19.44
N ASP A 302 14.07 -4.23 20.04
CA ASP A 302 14.46 -3.23 21.04
C ASP A 302 14.72 -3.85 22.42
N LYS A 303 14.35 -5.12 22.61
CA LYS A 303 14.70 -5.93 23.78
C LYS A 303 16.12 -6.50 23.71
N ILE A 304 16.74 -6.48 22.52
CA ILE A 304 18.12 -6.94 22.32
C ILE A 304 19.02 -5.71 22.50
N HIS A 305 19.94 -5.78 23.45
CA HIS A 305 20.84 -4.68 23.81
C HIS A 305 22.29 -4.91 23.36
N SER A 306 22.61 -6.09 22.85
CA SER A 306 23.96 -6.41 22.36
C SER A 306 23.93 -7.03 20.97
N ILE A 307 24.96 -6.75 20.18
CA ILE A 307 25.18 -7.39 18.88
C ILE A 307 26.65 -7.81 18.82
N ASN A 308 26.90 -9.07 18.48
CA ASN A 308 28.25 -9.63 18.45
C ASN A 308 29.03 -9.41 19.77
N GLY A 309 28.35 -9.52 20.91
CA GLY A 309 28.93 -9.30 22.24
C GLY A 309 29.20 -7.83 22.61
N ILE A 310 28.90 -6.87 21.72
CA ILE A 310 29.08 -5.45 21.98
C ILE A 310 27.76 -4.85 22.47
N ASP A 311 27.79 -4.19 23.63
CA ASP A 311 26.66 -3.44 24.19
C ASP A 311 26.39 -2.17 23.36
N LEU A 312 25.11 -1.99 23.01
CA LEU A 312 24.58 -0.86 22.25
C LEU A 312 24.10 0.30 23.13
N GLU A 313 24.02 0.11 24.45
CA GLU A 313 23.43 1.03 25.46
C GLU A 313 21.91 1.26 25.29
N LYS A 314 21.33 0.76 24.19
CA LYS A 314 19.94 0.92 23.76
C LYS A 314 19.48 -0.35 23.07
N GLY A 315 18.18 -0.49 22.82
CA GLY A 315 17.69 -1.57 21.97
C GLY A 315 18.19 -1.44 20.52
N VAL A 316 18.21 -2.54 19.77
CA VAL A 316 18.70 -2.54 18.38
C VAL A 316 17.96 -1.51 17.54
N MET A 317 16.63 -1.38 17.67
CA MET A 317 15.88 -0.41 16.86
C MET A 317 16.20 1.03 17.24
N ALA A 318 16.26 1.34 18.53
CA ALA A 318 16.68 2.64 19.02
C ALA A 318 18.11 2.98 18.56
N PHE A 319 19.03 2.02 18.53
CA PHE A 319 20.38 2.20 17.99
C PHE A 319 20.35 2.49 16.48
N LEU A 320 19.62 1.68 15.70
CA LEU A 320 19.53 1.82 14.24
C LEU A 320 18.90 3.16 13.80
N ASN A 321 17.99 3.71 14.61
CA ASN A 321 17.40 5.02 14.36
C ASN A 321 18.39 6.17 14.61
N ASN A 322 19.32 6.01 15.56
CA ASN A 322 20.08 7.13 16.15
C ASN A 322 21.60 7.07 15.95
N HIS A 323 22.16 6.03 15.32
CA HIS A 323 23.60 5.93 15.11
C HIS A 323 24.15 7.08 14.24
N LYS A 324 25.44 7.39 14.40
CA LYS A 324 26.14 8.41 13.62
C LYS A 324 25.97 8.04 12.14
N TYR A 325 25.30 8.92 11.40
CA TYR A 325 24.97 8.79 9.98
C TYR A 325 23.71 7.98 9.56
N SER A 326 22.82 7.59 10.48
CA SER A 326 21.56 6.90 10.16
C SER A 326 20.66 7.65 9.16
N TYR A 327 20.82 8.97 9.07
CA TYR A 327 20.05 9.84 8.17
C TYR A 327 20.44 9.73 6.68
N ARG A 328 21.64 9.20 6.35
CA ARG A 328 22.13 9.12 4.97
C ARG A 328 21.30 8.12 4.16
N THR A 329 21.02 8.43 2.89
CA THR A 329 20.20 7.57 2.00
C THR A 329 20.74 6.14 1.90
N GLY A 330 22.05 5.97 1.75
CA GLY A 330 22.67 4.63 1.70
C GLY A 330 22.50 3.83 2.98
N ASP A 331 22.55 4.48 4.14
CA ASP A 331 22.36 3.84 5.45
C ASP A 331 20.88 3.49 5.67
N LYS A 332 19.94 4.32 5.20
CA LYS A 332 18.51 3.96 5.13
C LYS A 332 18.26 2.73 4.26
N PHE A 333 18.96 2.58 3.14
CA PHE A 333 18.85 1.39 2.30
C PHE A 333 19.41 0.13 2.99
N ILE A 334 20.55 0.24 3.68
CA ILE A 334 21.08 -0.88 4.50
C ILE A 334 20.09 -1.25 5.61
N ARG A 335 19.53 -0.26 6.30
CA ARG A 335 18.54 -0.51 7.36
C ARG A 335 17.33 -1.26 6.83
N ASN A 336 16.81 -0.87 5.67
CA ASN A 336 15.69 -1.58 5.09
C ASN A 336 16.05 -2.99 4.60
N LEU A 337 17.26 -3.21 4.08
CA LEU A 337 17.75 -4.57 3.79
C LEU A 337 17.75 -5.44 5.06
N PHE A 338 18.22 -4.89 6.17
CA PHE A 338 18.19 -5.55 7.48
C PHE A 338 16.75 -5.84 7.92
N GLU A 339 15.84 -4.86 7.89
CA GLU A 339 14.42 -5.04 8.23
C GLU A 339 13.76 -6.14 7.39
N CYS A 340 13.95 -6.14 6.07
CA CYS A 340 13.43 -7.18 5.18
C CYS A 340 13.97 -8.57 5.56
N THR A 341 15.27 -8.66 5.84
CA THR A 341 15.94 -9.92 6.16
C THR A 341 15.47 -10.49 7.50
N VAL A 342 15.28 -9.63 8.50
CA VAL A 342 14.73 -9.99 9.81
C VAL A 342 13.29 -10.45 9.72
N LEU A 343 12.45 -9.71 8.99
CA LEU A 343 11.06 -10.10 8.79
C LEU A 343 10.95 -11.43 8.05
N PHE A 344 11.77 -11.65 7.01
CA PHE A 344 11.75 -12.90 6.23
C PHE A 344 12.21 -14.11 7.05
N TYR A 345 13.19 -13.94 7.94
CA TYR A 345 13.56 -14.99 8.89
C TYR A 345 12.42 -15.30 9.86
N PHE A 346 11.84 -14.25 10.47
CA PHE A 346 10.76 -14.41 11.44
C PHE A 346 9.50 -15.03 10.82
N ASP A 347 9.17 -14.65 9.58
CA ASP A 347 8.07 -15.22 8.80
C ASP A 347 8.18 -16.75 8.66
N LYS A 348 9.42 -17.25 8.56
CA LYS A 348 9.69 -18.67 8.34
C LYS A 348 9.96 -19.46 9.63
N PHE A 349 10.65 -18.87 10.60
CA PHE A 349 11.15 -19.57 11.80
C PHE A 349 10.66 -18.98 13.13
N GLY A 350 9.91 -17.89 13.11
CA GLY A 350 9.47 -17.18 14.31
C GLY A 350 10.66 -16.72 15.16
N GLU A 351 10.58 -17.00 16.47
CA GLU A 351 11.56 -16.56 17.47
C GLU A 351 12.69 -17.57 17.72
N SER A 352 12.70 -18.71 17.02
CA SER A 352 13.77 -19.71 17.17
C SER A 352 15.12 -19.13 16.76
N HIS A 353 16.14 -19.22 17.62
CA HIS A 353 17.49 -18.66 17.40
C HIS A 353 17.49 -17.16 17.02
N PHE A 354 16.48 -16.40 17.44
CA PHE A 354 16.25 -15.05 16.92
C PHE A 354 17.39 -14.07 17.22
N GLU A 355 17.89 -14.01 18.46
CA GLU A 355 18.97 -13.09 18.84
C GLU A 355 20.29 -13.39 18.11
N GLU A 356 20.64 -14.68 17.96
CA GLU A 356 21.79 -15.11 17.15
C GLU A 356 21.61 -14.69 15.68
N PHE A 357 20.40 -14.88 15.14
CA PHE A 357 20.07 -14.44 13.79
C PHE A 357 20.18 -12.92 13.62
N ILE A 358 19.71 -12.12 14.59
CA ILE A 358 19.84 -10.65 14.54
C ILE A 358 21.30 -10.24 14.40
N THR A 359 22.20 -10.91 15.13
CA THR A 359 23.64 -10.67 14.98
C THR A 359 24.11 -10.98 13.56
N LYS A 360 23.75 -12.15 13.01
CA LYS A 360 24.12 -12.53 11.63
C LYS A 360 23.57 -11.57 10.58
N ALA A 361 22.29 -11.20 10.69
CA ALA A 361 21.64 -10.27 9.79
C ALA A 361 22.28 -8.88 9.85
N PHE A 362 22.62 -8.40 11.05
CA PHE A 362 23.28 -7.11 11.25
C PHE A 362 24.66 -7.12 10.60
N LEU A 363 25.50 -8.10 10.95
CA LEU A 363 26.84 -8.24 10.38
C LEU A 363 26.78 -8.29 8.85
N TRP A 364 25.88 -9.11 8.32
CA TRP A 364 25.70 -9.23 6.87
C TRP A 364 25.28 -7.92 6.22
N ALA A 365 24.23 -7.26 6.70
CA ALA A 365 23.70 -6.04 6.11
C ALA A 365 24.68 -4.86 6.24
N TYR A 366 25.20 -4.60 7.44
CA TYR A 366 26.06 -3.45 7.74
C TYR A 366 27.49 -3.60 7.25
N ARG A 367 27.96 -4.81 6.91
CA ARG A 367 29.24 -4.98 6.18
C ARG A 367 29.27 -4.20 4.87
N THR A 368 28.12 -4.06 4.19
CA THR A 368 28.00 -3.27 2.96
C THR A 368 28.51 -1.84 3.16
N ARG A 369 28.37 -1.30 4.37
CA ARG A 369 28.78 0.08 4.67
C ARG A 369 30.29 0.29 4.59
N VAL A 370 31.07 -0.73 4.93
CA VAL A 370 32.53 -0.66 5.02
C VAL A 370 33.21 -1.11 3.72
N GLU A 371 32.50 -1.87 2.89
CA GLU A 371 32.95 -2.36 1.59
C GLU A 371 32.78 -1.31 0.49
N TYR A 372 31.75 -0.46 0.58
CA TYR A 372 31.38 0.51 -0.46
C TYR A 372 31.39 1.96 0.04
N GLN A 373 31.89 2.89 -0.80
CA GLN A 373 31.84 4.33 -0.51
C GLN A 373 30.44 4.89 -0.72
N ARG A 374 29.88 4.62 -1.90
CA ARG A 374 28.54 5.02 -2.30
C ARG A 374 27.66 3.78 -2.34
N ILE A 375 26.57 3.81 -1.58
CA ILE A 375 25.53 2.78 -1.59
C ILE A 375 24.35 3.35 -2.33
N THR A 376 24.12 2.81 -3.52
CA THR A 376 22.89 3.02 -4.28
C THR A 376 21.93 1.87 -3.99
N PHE A 377 20.68 1.98 -4.46
CA PHE A 377 19.77 0.85 -4.34
C PHE A 377 20.28 -0.38 -5.10
N THR A 378 20.92 -0.20 -6.26
CA THR A 378 21.59 -1.29 -7.00
C THR A 378 22.61 -2.05 -6.15
N THR A 379 23.31 -1.38 -5.22
CA THR A 379 24.23 -2.05 -4.29
C THR A 379 23.47 -3.00 -3.37
N ILE A 380 22.32 -2.56 -2.84
CA ILE A 380 21.46 -3.36 -1.98
C ILE A 380 20.81 -4.52 -2.75
N GLU A 381 20.29 -4.24 -3.94
CA GLU A 381 19.65 -5.23 -4.78
C GLU A 381 20.59 -6.38 -5.16
N LYS A 382 21.83 -6.06 -5.56
CA LYS A 382 22.87 -7.07 -5.83
C LYS A 382 23.17 -7.93 -4.61
N LYS A 383 23.14 -7.34 -3.41
CA LYS A 383 23.39 -8.06 -2.16
C LYS A 383 22.20 -8.95 -1.76
N ALA A 384 20.97 -8.45 -1.89
CA ALA A 384 19.75 -9.16 -1.58
C ALA A 384 19.51 -10.36 -2.51
N SER A 385 19.72 -10.15 -3.81
CA SER A 385 19.51 -11.16 -4.87
C SER A 385 20.71 -12.10 -5.09
N ALA A 386 21.81 -11.92 -4.33
CA ALA A 386 22.99 -12.76 -4.46
C ALA A 386 22.63 -14.24 -4.18
N PRO A 387 22.96 -15.20 -5.07
CA PRO A 387 22.63 -16.60 -4.89
C PRO A 387 23.25 -17.25 -3.64
N ALA A 388 24.35 -16.67 -3.14
CA ALA A 388 25.04 -17.02 -1.90
C ALA A 388 24.84 -15.97 -0.80
N GLY A 389 23.84 -15.09 -0.94
CA GLY A 389 23.45 -14.09 0.06
C GLY A 389 22.56 -14.67 1.15
N LEU A 390 22.42 -13.94 2.26
CA LEU A 390 21.67 -14.40 3.43
C LEU A 390 20.19 -14.64 3.13
N ILE A 391 19.53 -13.78 2.33
CA ILE A 391 18.12 -13.96 1.94
C ILE A 391 17.92 -15.28 1.18
N SER A 392 18.73 -15.54 0.14
CA SER A 392 18.71 -16.82 -0.60
C SER A 392 18.97 -18.02 0.32
N TYR A 393 19.79 -17.84 1.35
CA TYR A 393 20.11 -18.89 2.30
C TYR A 393 18.96 -19.17 3.28
N ILE A 394 18.26 -18.13 3.77
CA ILE A 394 17.01 -18.26 4.54
C ILE A 394 15.97 -19.04 3.74
N GLU A 395 15.81 -18.68 2.47
CA GLU A 395 14.82 -19.28 1.57
C GLU A 395 15.03 -20.79 1.38
N ARG A 396 16.27 -21.23 1.21
CA ARG A 396 16.62 -22.65 1.02
C ARG A 396 16.72 -23.46 2.31
N SER A 397 16.93 -22.79 3.45
CA SER A 397 17.09 -23.48 4.73
C SER A 397 15.77 -24.07 5.23
N ILE A 398 15.82 -25.28 5.77
CA ILE A 398 14.68 -25.98 6.36
C ILE A 398 14.66 -25.76 7.87
N THR A 399 15.81 -25.47 8.49
CA THR A 399 15.92 -25.24 9.93
C THR A 399 16.73 -23.97 10.27
N PRO A 400 16.51 -23.35 11.44
CA PRO A 400 17.30 -22.23 11.93
C PRO A 400 18.81 -22.52 11.98
N GLU A 401 19.20 -23.73 12.38
CA GLU A 401 20.60 -24.13 12.55
C GLU A 401 21.36 -24.12 11.22
N GLN A 402 20.68 -24.40 10.10
CA GLN A 402 21.29 -24.28 8.79
C GLN A 402 21.67 -22.84 8.50
N ILE A 403 20.81 -21.87 8.84
CA ILE A 403 21.06 -20.43 8.71
C ILE A 403 22.19 -20.00 9.64
N MET A 404 22.28 -20.57 10.84
CA MET A 404 23.38 -20.24 11.76
C MET A 404 24.75 -20.64 11.19
N ARG A 405 24.80 -21.65 10.33
CA ARG A 405 26.02 -22.02 9.59
C ARG A 405 26.35 -21.12 8.41
N PHE A 406 25.53 -20.10 8.12
CA PHE A 406 25.83 -19.11 7.09
C PHE A 406 27.15 -18.40 7.42
N ILE A 407 28.10 -18.48 6.48
CA ILE A 407 29.36 -17.76 6.52
C ILE A 407 29.33 -16.75 5.39
N GLN A 408 29.38 -15.47 5.76
CA GLN A 408 29.46 -14.39 4.78
C GLN A 408 30.84 -14.37 4.13
N GLN A 409 30.87 -14.30 2.80
CA GLN A 409 32.09 -13.92 2.08
C GLN A 409 32.39 -12.45 2.35
N THR A 410 33.56 -12.18 2.95
CA THR A 410 33.99 -10.83 3.30
C THR A 410 34.76 -10.19 2.15
N GLY A 411 34.31 -9.02 1.71
CA GLY A 411 35.05 -8.20 0.75
C GLY A 411 36.16 -7.40 1.42
N LYS A 412 36.99 -6.74 0.59
CA LYS A 412 38.00 -5.80 1.07
C LYS A 412 37.32 -4.62 1.78
N VAL A 413 37.78 -4.31 2.99
CA VAL A 413 37.35 -3.10 3.71
C VAL A 413 38.00 -1.91 3.04
N ASN A 414 37.19 -0.99 2.52
CA ASN A 414 37.68 0.16 1.77
C ASN A 414 37.39 1.49 2.49
N PHE A 415 36.41 1.53 3.41
CA PHE A 415 35.88 2.81 3.92
C PHE A 415 35.55 2.82 5.41
N SER A 416 36.48 2.43 6.29
CA SER A 416 36.22 2.44 7.74
C SER A 416 35.90 3.85 8.27
N LYS A 417 36.59 4.91 7.84
CA LYS A 417 36.50 6.26 8.45
C LYS A 417 35.11 6.93 8.44
N HIS A 418 34.17 6.50 7.60
CA HIS A 418 32.83 7.09 7.47
C HIS A 418 31.70 6.19 8.01
N VAL A 419 32.06 5.32 8.94
CA VAL A 419 31.16 4.38 9.62
C VAL A 419 31.09 4.75 11.09
N ASP A 420 29.91 4.58 11.69
CA ASP A 420 29.73 4.74 13.13
C ASP A 420 30.77 3.86 13.89
N PRO A 421 31.48 4.41 14.89
CA PRO A 421 32.49 3.65 15.64
C PRO A 421 31.97 2.37 16.27
N LYS A 422 30.73 2.38 16.78
CA LYS A 422 30.07 1.20 17.38
C LYS A 422 29.80 0.14 16.32
N ILE A 423 29.38 0.55 15.11
CA ILE A 423 29.21 -0.40 13.98
C ILE A 423 30.55 -1.02 13.59
N LYS A 424 31.65 -0.27 13.60
CA LYS A 424 32.99 -0.86 13.34
C LYS A 424 33.40 -1.87 14.39
N GLU A 425 33.14 -1.55 15.66
CA GLU A 425 33.43 -2.40 16.81
C GLU A 425 32.68 -3.73 16.67
N ILE A 426 31.37 -3.68 16.39
CA ILE A 426 30.54 -4.86 16.12
C ILE A 426 31.07 -5.68 14.94
N LEU A 427 31.54 -5.03 13.87
CA LEU A 427 32.07 -5.68 12.67
C LEU A 427 33.54 -6.13 12.82
N GLU A 428 34.16 -5.95 13.98
CA GLU A 428 35.57 -6.26 14.29
C GLU A 428 36.57 -5.62 13.32
N ILE A 429 36.27 -4.41 12.84
CA ILE A 429 37.13 -3.70 11.90
C ILE A 429 38.16 -2.90 12.66
N LYS A 430 39.42 -3.38 12.61
CA LYS A 430 40.58 -2.62 13.09
C LYS A 430 40.83 -1.45 12.14
N ASP A 431 40.96 -0.25 12.67
CA ASP A 431 41.43 0.88 11.87
C ASP A 431 42.92 0.66 11.56
N GLU A 432 43.26 0.33 10.32
CA GLU A 432 44.65 0.05 9.87
C GLU A 432 45.61 1.25 9.96
N ASN A 433 45.19 2.39 10.52
CA ASN A 433 46.00 3.60 10.68
C ASN A 433 46.01 4.11 12.13
N LYS A 434 46.44 3.27 13.08
CA LYS A 434 46.95 3.74 14.37
C LYS A 434 48.25 3.06 14.73
#